data_AF-A0A3C0WKM9-F1
#
_entry.id   AF-A0A3C0WKM9-F1
#
_cell.length_a   1.000
_cell.length_b   1.000
_cell.length_c   1.000
_cell.angle_alpha   90.00
_cell.angle_beta   90.00
_cell.angle_gamma   90.00
#
_symmetry.space_group_name_H-M   'P 1'
#
loop_
_entity.id
_entity.type
_entity.pdbx_description
1 polymer ?
#
loop_
_entity_poly.entity_id
_entity_poly.type
_entity_poly.pdbx_seq_one_letter_code
_entity_poly.pdbx_strand_id
1 'polypeptide(L)'
;KKMGQSASGVVTDTTKGKFGPFAGQMFVGDQTFSTMMRVALEKVDGHYQGACFPFRSGFGSGSLSAHIDPSGAMFVGGTNRGWGSRGNKPYALDRIVWSGKLPFEVHTMSARKDGFELKFTQPVDETTVTNLESYKMSTYTYIFQSSYGSPEVDHTEPTITRAVVSDDGMAVRLYVDGLQRGHVHELHMDGVRNSDGLPLLHAQAYYTLNYIPE
;
A
#
# COMPACT_ATOMS: atom_id res chain seq x y z
N LYS A 1 -12.06 -5.29 7.22
CA LYS A 1 -11.94 -3.92 6.68
C LYS A 1 -10.49 -3.69 6.31
N LYS A 2 -10.25 -3.11 5.12
CA LYS A 2 -9.01 -3.17 4.34
C LYS A 2 -7.94 -2.20 4.88
N MET A 3 -7.76 -1.05 4.23
CA MET A 3 -6.73 -0.06 4.61
C MET A 3 -7.07 0.76 5.86
N GLY A 4 -8.30 1.25 5.97
CA GLY A 4 -8.72 2.17 7.04
C GLY A 4 -10.20 2.51 6.96
N GLN A 5 -10.64 3.50 7.75
CA GLN A 5 -12.00 4.05 7.73
C GLN A 5 -12.05 5.57 7.83
N SER A 6 -10.97 6.19 8.30
CA SER A 6 -10.89 7.63 8.55
C SER A 6 -9.44 8.06 8.34
N ALA A 7 -9.08 8.14 7.06
CA ALA A 7 -7.76 8.59 6.65
C ALA A 7 -7.51 10.01 7.16
N SER A 8 -6.31 10.26 7.65
CA SER A 8 -5.88 11.52 8.25
C SER A 8 -4.39 11.71 7.98
N GLY A 9 -3.84 12.88 8.32
CA GLY A 9 -2.40 13.15 8.39
C GLY A 9 -1.56 12.57 7.25
N VAL A 10 -1.19 13.40 6.28
CA VAL A 10 -0.32 12.98 5.17
C VAL A 10 1.09 13.52 5.39
N VAL A 11 2.11 12.67 5.18
CA VAL A 11 3.52 13.08 5.17
C VAL A 11 4.28 12.34 4.07
N THR A 12 5.24 13.00 3.44
CA THR A 12 6.12 12.39 2.42
C THR A 12 7.51 12.18 3.01
N ASP A 13 8.13 11.03 2.74
CA ASP A 13 9.55 10.84 3.10
C ASP A 13 10.47 11.60 2.15
N THR A 14 10.91 12.79 2.58
CA THR A 14 11.90 13.60 1.86
C THR A 14 13.33 13.40 2.38
N THR A 15 13.55 12.42 3.26
CA THR A 15 14.83 12.23 3.98
C THR A 15 15.89 11.49 3.18
N LYS A 16 15.55 11.07 1.95
CA LYS A 16 16.45 10.34 1.03
C LYS A 16 16.96 9.02 1.64
N GLY A 17 16.05 8.25 2.23
CA GLY A 17 16.32 6.88 2.71
C GLY A 17 16.65 6.76 4.20
N LYS A 18 16.62 7.87 4.96
CA LYS A 18 16.81 7.78 6.43
C LYS A 18 15.61 7.14 7.13
N PHE A 19 14.42 7.24 6.53
CA PHE A 19 13.22 6.53 6.99
C PHE A 19 13.00 5.19 6.24
N GLY A 20 14.09 4.49 5.92
CA GLY A 20 14.03 3.17 5.30
C GLY A 20 13.90 3.22 3.77
N PRO A 21 13.46 2.12 3.13
CA PRO A 21 13.61 1.92 1.68
C PRO A 21 12.60 2.71 0.84
N PHE A 22 11.67 3.43 1.44
CA PHE A 22 10.52 4.03 0.75
C PHE A 22 10.68 5.54 0.50
N ALA A 23 11.91 5.99 0.26
CA ALA A 23 12.20 7.39 0.01
C ALA A 23 11.32 7.96 -1.13
N GLY A 24 10.73 9.12 -0.91
CA GLY A 24 9.82 9.78 -1.85
C GLY A 24 8.37 9.28 -1.81
N GLN A 25 8.07 8.20 -1.09
CA GLN A 25 6.69 7.73 -0.90
C GLN A 25 5.97 8.53 0.19
N MET A 26 4.64 8.46 0.19
CA MET A 26 3.81 9.11 1.22
C MET A 26 3.34 8.11 2.25
N PHE A 27 3.00 8.64 3.43
CA PHE A 27 2.40 7.91 4.54
C PHE A 27 1.15 8.65 4.99
N VAL A 28 0.08 7.88 5.23
CA VAL A 28 -1.24 8.39 5.59
C VAL A 28 -1.69 7.71 6.88
N GLY A 29 -2.09 8.48 7.87
CA GLY A 29 -2.63 7.95 9.12
C GLY A 29 -4.08 7.48 8.97
N ASP A 30 -4.52 6.63 9.88
CA ASP A 30 -5.94 6.32 10.07
C ASP A 30 -6.35 6.51 11.52
N GLN A 31 -7.38 7.33 11.74
CA GLN A 31 -7.92 7.64 13.05
C GLN A 31 -8.57 6.39 13.66
N THR A 32 -9.42 5.69 12.92
CA THR A 32 -10.20 4.58 13.48
C THR A 32 -9.31 3.38 13.82
N PHE A 33 -8.33 3.07 12.97
CA PHE A 33 -7.51 1.87 13.08
C PHE A 33 -6.21 2.11 13.85
N SER A 34 -5.85 3.37 14.12
CA SER A 34 -4.59 3.70 14.78
C SER A 34 -3.43 3.06 14.03
N THR A 35 -3.34 3.38 12.73
CA THR A 35 -2.35 2.86 11.79
C THR A 35 -1.74 3.97 10.96
N MET A 36 -0.56 3.68 10.41
CA MET A 36 -0.01 4.37 9.26
C MET A 36 -0.04 3.42 8.05
N MET A 37 -0.38 3.98 6.90
CA MET A 37 -0.45 3.32 5.60
C MET A 37 0.60 3.96 4.69
N ARG A 38 1.14 3.20 3.74
CA ARG A 38 2.08 3.70 2.73
C ARG A 38 1.36 3.91 1.41
N VAL A 39 1.75 4.95 0.67
CA VAL A 39 1.22 5.29 -0.65
C VAL A 39 2.37 5.46 -1.62
N ALA A 40 2.40 4.61 -2.64
CA ALA A 40 3.31 4.72 -3.77
C ALA A 40 2.53 5.30 -4.96
N LEU A 41 2.85 6.54 -5.33
CA LEU A 41 2.26 7.21 -6.48
C LEU A 41 3.11 7.03 -7.72
N GLU A 42 2.43 7.03 -8.86
CA GLU A 42 3.01 7.22 -10.18
C GLU A 42 2.21 8.28 -10.94
N LYS A 43 2.74 8.70 -12.09
CA LYS A 43 2.07 9.66 -12.98
C LYS A 43 1.82 8.99 -14.33
N VAL A 44 0.55 8.81 -14.67
CA VAL A 44 0.07 8.23 -15.95
C VAL A 44 -0.69 9.32 -16.69
N ASP A 45 -0.32 9.60 -17.93
CA ASP A 45 -0.93 10.63 -18.78
C ASP A 45 -1.10 11.98 -18.07
N GLY A 46 -0.09 12.38 -17.30
CA GLY A 46 -0.10 13.63 -16.57
C GLY A 46 -0.86 13.62 -15.22
N HIS A 47 -1.53 12.52 -14.86
CA HIS A 47 -2.36 12.39 -13.66
C HIS A 47 -1.73 11.46 -12.63
N TYR A 48 -1.85 11.83 -11.34
CA TYR A 48 -1.39 10.98 -10.25
C TYR A 48 -2.40 9.88 -9.94
N GLN A 49 -1.91 8.67 -9.81
CA GLN A 49 -2.62 7.49 -9.30
C GLN A 49 -1.60 6.55 -8.64
N GLY A 50 -2.04 5.44 -8.06
CA GLY A 50 -1.10 4.51 -7.44
C GLY A 50 -1.73 3.56 -6.44
N ALA A 51 -0.86 2.96 -5.63
CA ALA A 51 -1.21 1.94 -4.65
C ALA A 51 -1.02 2.40 -3.21
N CYS A 52 -1.95 1.97 -2.37
CA CYS A 52 -1.84 2.00 -0.92
C CYS A 52 -1.45 0.60 -0.41
N PHE A 53 -0.60 0.56 0.61
CA PHE A 53 -0.16 -0.65 1.31
C PHE A 53 -0.29 -0.47 2.83
N PRO A 54 -0.65 -1.52 3.60
CA PRO A 54 -0.47 -1.49 5.04
C PRO A 54 0.99 -1.20 5.40
N PHE A 55 1.25 -0.59 6.57
CA PHE A 55 2.63 -0.25 6.96
C PHE A 55 2.91 -0.43 8.45
N ARG A 56 2.26 0.33 9.33
CA ARG A 56 2.47 0.21 10.78
C ARG A 56 1.16 0.33 11.54
N SER A 57 1.08 -0.41 12.65
CA SER A 57 -0.04 -0.44 13.59
C SER A 57 0.49 -0.39 15.02
N GLY A 58 -0.43 -0.35 15.99
CA GLY A 58 -0.09 -0.33 17.41
C GLY A 58 0.15 1.07 17.99
N PHE A 59 -0.35 2.11 17.32
CA PHE A 59 -0.31 3.48 17.82
C PHE A 59 -1.19 3.64 19.06
N GLY A 60 -0.80 4.53 19.98
CA GLY A 60 -1.47 4.68 21.27
C GLY A 60 -2.90 5.24 21.17
N SER A 61 -3.18 5.99 20.12
CA SER A 61 -4.46 6.62 19.81
C SER A 61 -4.75 6.57 18.31
N GLY A 62 -5.90 7.05 17.85
CA GLY A 62 -6.15 7.27 16.43
C GLY A 62 -5.10 8.20 15.83
N SER A 63 -4.42 7.75 14.79
CA SER A 63 -3.40 8.55 14.10
C SER A 63 -4.09 9.74 13.43
N LEU A 64 -3.59 10.96 13.62
CA LEU A 64 -4.23 12.19 13.14
C LEU A 64 -3.28 13.06 12.31
N SER A 65 -2.03 13.20 12.76
CA SER A 65 -1.00 14.01 12.11
C SER A 65 0.33 13.27 12.13
N ALA A 66 1.14 13.43 11.09
CA ALA A 66 2.47 12.85 11.02
C ALA A 66 3.51 13.88 10.55
N HIS A 67 4.73 13.75 11.05
CA HIS A 67 5.88 14.55 10.62
C HIS A 67 7.12 13.65 10.59
N ILE A 68 7.92 13.75 9.53
CA ILE A 68 9.23 13.11 9.44
C ILE A 68 10.29 14.19 9.58
N ASP A 69 11.16 14.05 10.59
CA ASP A 69 12.23 15.00 10.83
C ASP A 69 13.46 14.74 9.93
N PRO A 70 14.44 15.66 9.87
CA PRO A 70 15.65 15.47 9.06
C PRO A 70 16.55 14.29 9.48
N SER A 71 16.35 13.72 10.67
CA SER A 71 17.04 12.51 11.13
C SER A 71 16.44 11.24 10.53
N GLY A 72 15.22 11.30 10.00
CA GLY A 72 14.46 10.15 9.53
C GLY A 72 13.52 9.57 10.57
N ALA A 73 13.32 10.19 11.73
CA ALA A 73 12.30 9.75 12.67
C ALA A 73 10.92 10.28 12.26
N MET A 74 9.92 9.41 12.25
CA MET A 74 8.52 9.82 12.08
C MET A 74 7.85 9.98 13.44
N PHE A 75 7.21 11.12 13.66
CA PHE A 75 6.36 11.39 14.81
C PHE A 75 4.90 11.36 14.37
N VAL A 76 4.09 10.60 15.08
CA VAL A 76 2.65 10.48 14.83
C VAL A 76 1.90 10.98 16.05
N GLY A 77 1.21 12.11 15.87
CA GLY A 77 0.27 12.65 16.84
C GLY A 77 -1.07 11.95 16.69
N GLY A 78 -1.68 11.59 17.81
CA GLY A 78 -2.95 10.90 17.81
C GLY A 78 -3.90 11.32 18.93
N THR A 79 -5.18 11.07 18.70
CA THR A 79 -6.26 11.32 19.67
C THR A 79 -7.29 10.20 19.64
N ASN A 80 -7.98 9.98 20.76
CA ASN A 80 -9.19 9.15 20.82
C ASN A 80 -10.40 9.98 21.27
N ARG A 81 -10.37 11.30 21.01
CA ARG A 81 -11.50 12.20 21.25
C ARG A 81 -12.34 12.34 19.98
N GLY A 82 -13.66 12.33 20.15
CA GLY A 82 -14.61 12.43 19.05
C GLY A 82 -14.90 11.06 18.43
N TRP A 83 -14.02 10.59 17.54
CA TRP A 83 -14.18 9.31 16.85
C TRP A 83 -13.36 8.21 17.54
N GLY A 84 -14.03 7.10 17.86
CA GLY A 84 -13.38 5.96 18.50
C GLY A 84 -12.26 5.37 17.65
N SER A 85 -11.13 5.07 18.30
CA SER A 85 -9.95 4.48 17.68
C SER A 85 -9.53 3.18 18.36
N ARG A 86 -8.80 2.31 17.63
CA ARG A 86 -8.23 1.06 18.20
C ARG A 86 -7.23 1.33 19.32
N GLY A 87 -6.35 2.31 19.13
CA GLY A 87 -5.53 2.87 20.18
C GLY A 87 -6.43 3.62 21.15
N ASN A 88 -6.44 3.22 22.42
CA ASN A 88 -7.45 3.67 23.38
C ASN A 88 -6.99 4.84 24.25
N LYS A 89 -5.72 5.28 24.17
CA LYS A 89 -5.25 6.43 24.94
C LYS A 89 -5.99 7.69 24.48
N PRO A 90 -6.30 8.64 25.38
CA PRO A 90 -6.98 9.88 25.00
C PRO A 90 -6.17 10.73 24.02
N TYR A 91 -4.85 10.61 24.10
CA TYR A 91 -3.86 11.27 23.24
C TYR A 91 -2.58 10.41 23.22
N ALA A 92 -1.84 10.51 22.11
CA ALA A 92 -0.55 9.86 21.94
C ALA A 92 0.38 10.73 21.09
N LEU A 93 1.67 10.64 21.38
CA LEU A 93 2.75 11.05 20.48
C LEU A 93 3.66 9.84 20.34
N ASP A 94 3.52 9.13 19.23
CA ASP A 94 4.30 7.94 18.93
C ASP A 94 5.48 8.31 18.03
N ARG A 95 6.63 7.68 18.25
CA ARG A 95 7.83 7.86 17.41
C ARG A 95 8.20 6.55 16.74
N ILE A 96 8.28 6.57 15.42
CA ILE A 96 8.75 5.46 14.58
C ILE A 96 10.16 5.79 14.13
N VAL A 97 11.08 4.83 14.33
CA VAL A 97 12.47 4.93 13.89
C VAL A 97 12.76 3.75 12.98
N TRP A 98 13.48 4.01 11.89
CA TRP A 98 13.94 2.96 11.00
C TRP A 98 14.85 1.97 11.76
N SER A 99 14.57 0.67 11.62
CA SER A 99 15.31 -0.38 12.35
C SER A 99 16.67 -0.70 11.74
N GLY A 100 16.99 -0.18 10.56
CA GLY A 100 18.17 -0.57 9.78
C GLY A 100 18.02 -1.92 9.04
N LYS A 101 16.92 -2.66 9.25
CA LYS A 101 16.70 -3.98 8.65
C LYS A 101 15.72 -3.87 7.50
N LEU A 102 16.20 -4.12 6.28
CA LEU A 102 15.37 -4.15 5.07
C LEU A 102 14.37 -5.33 5.14
N PRO A 103 13.04 -5.10 5.22
CA PRO A 103 12.06 -6.17 5.12
C PRO A 103 11.87 -6.57 3.64
N PHE A 104 11.28 -7.74 3.40
CA PHE A 104 10.74 -8.09 2.09
C PHE A 104 9.32 -7.53 1.95
N GLU A 105 9.15 -6.58 1.04
CA GLU A 105 7.95 -5.79 0.82
C GLU A 105 7.78 -5.48 -0.67
N VAL A 106 6.56 -5.16 -1.08
CA VAL A 106 6.34 -4.51 -2.38
C VAL A 106 6.78 -3.06 -2.27
N HIS A 107 7.85 -2.66 -2.96
CA HIS A 107 8.28 -1.27 -3.03
C HIS A 107 7.26 -0.40 -3.77
N THR A 108 6.83 -0.79 -4.97
CA THR A 108 5.84 -0.04 -5.79
C THR A 108 4.95 -1.02 -6.55
N MET A 109 3.70 -0.62 -6.82
CA MET A 109 2.82 -1.26 -7.80
C MET A 109 2.48 -0.22 -8.85
N SER A 110 2.85 -0.47 -10.11
CA SER A 110 2.66 0.48 -11.22
C SER A 110 1.74 -0.11 -12.28
N ALA A 111 0.84 0.70 -12.83
CA ALA A 111 -0.02 0.30 -13.93
C ALA A 111 0.79 0.11 -15.22
N ARG A 112 0.28 -0.77 -16.07
CA ARG A 112 0.77 -1.06 -17.41
C ARG A 112 -0.47 -1.34 -18.28
N LYS A 113 -0.32 -1.24 -19.59
CA LYS A 113 -1.44 -1.40 -20.53
C LYS A 113 -2.29 -2.67 -20.35
N ASP A 114 -1.64 -3.75 -19.91
CA ASP A 114 -2.20 -5.10 -19.77
C ASP A 114 -2.02 -5.68 -18.36
N GLY A 115 -1.84 -4.83 -17.33
CA GLY A 115 -1.85 -5.27 -15.93
C GLY A 115 -1.04 -4.37 -15.00
N PHE A 116 -0.26 -4.98 -14.09
CA PHE A 116 0.59 -4.27 -13.14
C PHE A 116 2.04 -4.75 -13.11
N GLU A 117 2.97 -3.87 -12.81
CA GLU A 117 4.34 -4.23 -12.42
C GLU A 117 4.51 -3.98 -10.93
N LEU A 118 4.96 -4.99 -10.20
CA LEU A 118 5.35 -4.86 -8.80
C LEU A 118 6.87 -4.84 -8.74
N LYS A 119 7.44 -3.88 -8.01
CA LYS A 119 8.85 -3.91 -7.61
C LYS A 119 8.94 -4.27 -6.15
N PHE A 120 9.95 -5.04 -5.77
CA PHE A 120 10.17 -5.50 -4.40
C PHE A 120 11.38 -4.82 -3.77
N THR A 121 11.47 -4.89 -2.45
CA THR A 121 12.63 -4.41 -1.69
C THR A 121 13.79 -5.40 -1.65
N GLN A 122 13.57 -6.66 -2.01
CA GLN A 122 14.57 -7.72 -2.04
C GLN A 122 14.33 -8.65 -3.23
N PRO A 123 15.34 -9.44 -3.65
CA PRO A 123 15.17 -10.43 -4.71
C PRO A 123 14.09 -11.47 -4.39
N VAL A 124 13.30 -11.84 -5.39
CA VAL A 124 12.20 -12.78 -5.23
C VAL A 124 12.63 -14.23 -5.42
N ASP A 125 11.84 -15.16 -4.86
CA ASP A 125 11.83 -16.55 -5.32
C ASP A 125 10.97 -16.64 -6.59
N GLU A 126 11.60 -16.96 -7.72
CA GLU A 126 10.94 -17.02 -9.03
C GLU A 126 9.80 -18.06 -9.06
N THR A 127 9.94 -19.19 -8.37
CA THR A 127 8.93 -20.25 -8.35
C THR A 127 7.65 -19.74 -7.70
N THR A 128 7.77 -19.05 -6.55
CA THR A 128 6.61 -18.52 -5.84
C THR A 128 5.99 -17.32 -6.56
N VAL A 129 6.80 -16.46 -7.16
CA VAL A 129 6.33 -15.24 -7.81
C VAL A 129 5.72 -15.50 -9.19
N THR A 130 6.13 -16.55 -9.90
CA THR A 130 5.51 -16.94 -11.18
C THR A 130 4.29 -17.84 -11.01
N ASN A 131 4.09 -18.43 -9.82
CA ASN A 131 2.88 -19.19 -9.49
C ASN A 131 1.66 -18.28 -9.36
N LEU A 132 0.66 -18.45 -10.23
CA LEU A 132 -0.55 -17.63 -10.24
C LEU A 132 -1.40 -17.81 -8.97
N GLU A 133 -1.33 -18.98 -8.33
CA GLU A 133 -2.01 -19.26 -7.05
C GLU A 133 -1.41 -18.47 -5.88
N SER A 134 -0.27 -17.81 -6.06
CA SER A 134 0.28 -16.88 -5.06
C SER A 134 -0.51 -15.59 -4.96
N TYR A 135 -1.44 -15.35 -5.88
CA TYR A 135 -2.15 -14.09 -6.03
C TYR A 135 -3.66 -14.26 -6.01
N LYS A 136 -4.34 -13.25 -5.48
CA LYS A 136 -5.78 -13.08 -5.65
C LYS A 136 -6.09 -11.62 -5.93
N MET A 137 -6.84 -11.35 -7.00
CA MET A 137 -7.25 -10.01 -7.37
C MET A 137 -8.78 -9.89 -7.37
N SER A 138 -9.27 -8.78 -6.83
CA SER A 138 -10.64 -8.33 -7.00
C SER A 138 -10.66 -6.84 -7.29
N THR A 139 -11.76 -6.35 -7.85
CA THR A 139 -11.99 -4.91 -7.95
C THR A 139 -13.31 -4.51 -7.33
N TYR A 140 -13.41 -3.22 -7.03
CA TYR A 140 -14.62 -2.55 -6.57
C TYR A 140 -14.44 -1.04 -6.74
N THR A 141 -15.54 -0.31 -6.70
CA THR A 141 -15.52 1.14 -6.54
C THR A 141 -16.45 1.57 -5.41
N TYR A 142 -16.55 2.87 -5.19
CA TYR A 142 -17.43 3.47 -4.20
C TYR A 142 -18.42 4.39 -4.90
N ILE A 143 -19.64 4.49 -4.36
CA ILE A 143 -20.64 5.42 -4.85
C ILE A 143 -20.10 6.84 -4.67
N PHE A 144 -19.96 7.57 -5.77
CA PHE A 144 -19.56 8.97 -5.73
C PHE A 144 -20.76 9.84 -5.32
N GLN A 145 -20.87 10.10 -4.02
CA GLN A 145 -21.99 10.83 -3.42
C GLN A 145 -21.54 11.75 -2.27
N SER A 146 -22.40 12.69 -1.90
CA SER A 146 -22.16 13.62 -0.78
C SER A 146 -22.46 13.02 0.60
N SER A 147 -23.25 11.94 0.67
CA SER A 147 -23.61 11.29 1.92
C SER A 147 -22.38 10.73 2.64
N TYR A 148 -22.40 10.74 3.97
CA TYR A 148 -21.27 10.26 4.76
C TYR A 148 -21.10 8.74 4.63
N GLY A 149 -19.91 8.34 4.17
CA GLY A 149 -19.56 6.95 3.90
C GLY A 149 -20.13 6.44 2.58
N SER A 150 -19.55 5.33 2.11
CA SER A 150 -20.04 4.60 0.94
C SER A 150 -19.80 3.11 1.13
N PRO A 151 -20.75 2.25 0.73
CA PRO A 151 -20.44 0.83 0.52
C PRO A 151 -19.48 0.66 -0.67
N GLU A 152 -18.80 -0.48 -0.69
CA GLU A 152 -18.16 -0.98 -1.91
C GLU A 152 -19.27 -1.45 -2.87
N VAL A 153 -19.11 -1.14 -4.16
CA VAL A 153 -20.04 -1.49 -5.24
C VAL A 153 -19.27 -1.96 -6.47
N ASP A 154 -20.00 -2.53 -7.44
CA ASP A 154 -19.48 -2.95 -8.75
C ASP A 154 -18.28 -3.89 -8.65
N HIS A 155 -18.40 -4.90 -7.80
CA HIS A 155 -17.34 -5.89 -7.61
C HIS A 155 -17.10 -6.72 -8.88
N THR A 156 -15.83 -6.92 -9.23
CA THR A 156 -15.42 -7.85 -10.28
C THR A 156 -14.22 -8.70 -9.83
N GLU A 157 -13.95 -9.79 -10.55
CA GLU A 157 -12.82 -10.70 -10.30
C GLU A 157 -11.93 -10.80 -11.56
N PRO A 158 -10.99 -9.86 -11.76
CA PRO A 158 -10.02 -9.96 -12.84
C PRO A 158 -9.14 -11.20 -12.67
N THR A 159 -8.71 -11.77 -13.78
CA THR A 159 -7.84 -12.96 -13.78
C THR A 159 -6.41 -12.57 -14.07
N ILE A 160 -5.48 -12.93 -13.19
CA ILE A 160 -4.04 -12.84 -13.47
C ILE A 160 -3.70 -14.02 -14.37
N THR A 161 -3.38 -13.76 -15.64
CA THR A 161 -3.16 -14.81 -16.65
C THR A 161 -1.70 -15.20 -16.79
N ARG A 162 -0.79 -14.34 -16.36
CA ARG A 162 0.65 -14.58 -16.43
C ARG A 162 1.41 -13.70 -15.43
N ALA A 163 2.46 -14.25 -14.85
CA ALA A 163 3.43 -13.53 -14.04
C ALA A 163 4.84 -13.75 -14.62
N VAL A 164 5.59 -12.67 -14.85
CA VAL A 164 6.96 -12.72 -15.42
C VAL A 164 7.89 -11.94 -14.52
N VAL A 165 8.92 -12.60 -14.00
CA VAL A 165 9.94 -11.98 -13.15
C VAL A 165 10.93 -11.21 -14.02
N SER A 166 11.45 -10.08 -13.52
CA SER A 166 12.51 -9.34 -14.19
C SER A 166 13.85 -10.05 -14.10
N ASP A 167 14.76 -9.77 -15.03
CA ASP A 167 16.09 -10.40 -15.09
C ASP A 167 16.91 -10.23 -13.80
N ASP A 168 16.70 -9.13 -13.07
CA ASP A 168 17.36 -8.84 -11.79
C ASP A 168 16.67 -9.45 -10.57
N GLY A 169 15.54 -10.13 -10.76
CA GLY A 169 14.74 -10.73 -9.69
C GLY A 169 14.08 -9.71 -8.75
N MET A 170 14.06 -8.42 -9.08
CA MET A 170 13.55 -7.36 -8.21
C MET A 170 12.12 -6.90 -8.56
N ALA A 171 11.53 -7.45 -9.62
CA ALA A 171 10.19 -7.09 -10.06
C ALA A 171 9.43 -8.28 -10.66
N VAL A 172 8.10 -8.15 -10.68
CA VAL A 172 7.21 -9.05 -11.43
C VAL A 172 6.21 -8.24 -12.24
N ARG A 173 6.07 -8.62 -13.51
CA ARG A 173 5.02 -8.17 -14.41
C ARG A 173 3.84 -9.12 -14.32
N LEU A 174 2.73 -8.65 -13.76
CA LEU A 174 1.45 -9.34 -13.73
C LEU A 174 0.60 -8.90 -14.92
N TYR A 175 0.22 -9.86 -15.76
CA TYR A 175 -0.73 -9.67 -16.85
C TYR A 175 -2.13 -9.99 -16.33
N VAL A 176 -3.05 -9.06 -16.52
CA VAL A 176 -4.38 -9.12 -15.93
C VAL A 176 -5.43 -8.96 -17.02
N ASP A 177 -6.30 -9.95 -17.14
CA ASP A 177 -7.52 -9.83 -17.92
C ASP A 177 -8.64 -9.27 -17.04
N GLY A 178 -9.40 -8.31 -17.57
CA GLY A 178 -10.51 -7.67 -16.87
C GLY A 178 -10.14 -6.45 -16.01
N LEU A 179 -9.08 -5.69 -16.34
CA LEU A 179 -8.79 -4.40 -15.68
C LEU A 179 -10.00 -3.45 -15.72
N GLN A 180 -10.29 -2.79 -14.59
CA GLN A 180 -11.46 -1.92 -14.45
C GLN A 180 -11.06 -0.46 -14.17
N ARG A 181 -11.25 0.44 -15.14
CA ARG A 181 -11.00 1.87 -14.92
C ARG A 181 -11.99 2.44 -13.89
N GLY A 182 -11.51 3.29 -13.01
CA GLY A 182 -12.27 3.89 -11.90
C GLY A 182 -12.42 2.99 -10.67
N HIS A 183 -11.80 1.80 -10.68
CA HIS A 183 -11.88 0.84 -9.57
C HIS A 183 -10.57 0.77 -8.77
N VAL A 184 -10.73 0.41 -7.50
CA VAL A 184 -9.64 -0.12 -6.70
C VAL A 184 -9.41 -1.57 -7.10
N HIS A 185 -8.18 -1.90 -7.48
CA HIS A 185 -7.69 -3.26 -7.65
C HIS A 185 -7.04 -3.68 -6.33
N GLU A 186 -7.72 -4.55 -5.61
CA GLU A 186 -7.21 -5.18 -4.40
C GLU A 186 -6.47 -6.45 -4.78
N LEU A 187 -5.18 -6.46 -4.47
CA LEU A 187 -4.28 -7.56 -4.76
C LEU A 187 -3.76 -8.14 -3.44
N HIS A 188 -4.03 -9.43 -3.23
CA HIS A 188 -3.43 -10.26 -2.19
C HIS A 188 -2.31 -11.11 -2.80
N MET A 189 -1.21 -11.26 -2.08
CA MET A 189 0.05 -11.87 -2.54
C MET A 189 0.58 -12.89 -1.54
N ASP A 190 -0.31 -13.63 -0.87
CA ASP A 190 0.04 -14.47 0.30
C ASP A 190 1.03 -15.60 -0.02
N GLY A 191 1.14 -16.02 -1.29
CA GLY A 191 2.09 -17.03 -1.74
C GLY A 191 3.48 -16.50 -2.08
N VAL A 192 3.66 -15.19 -2.25
CA VAL A 192 4.92 -14.57 -2.69
C VAL A 192 6.01 -14.69 -1.61
N ARG A 193 7.22 -15.11 -2.01
CA ARG A 193 8.39 -15.21 -1.15
C ARG A 193 9.62 -14.51 -1.77
N ASN A 194 10.56 -14.11 -0.92
CA ASN A 194 11.89 -13.69 -1.37
C ASN A 194 12.79 -14.91 -1.63
N SER A 195 14.00 -14.68 -2.15
CA SER A 195 14.99 -15.73 -2.41
C SER A 195 15.41 -16.54 -1.17
N ASP A 196 15.19 -16.01 0.04
CA ASP A 196 15.47 -16.69 1.32
C ASP A 196 14.24 -17.43 1.88
N GLY A 197 13.12 -17.45 1.15
CA GLY A 197 11.86 -18.09 1.57
C GLY A 197 11.02 -17.28 2.57
N LEU A 198 11.33 -16.01 2.82
CA LEU A 198 10.56 -15.11 3.68
C LEU A 198 9.30 -14.59 2.98
N PRO A 199 8.15 -14.51 3.67
CA PRO A 199 6.93 -13.89 3.14
C PRO A 199 7.04 -12.37 3.08
N LEU A 200 6.18 -11.75 2.27
CA LEU A 200 5.95 -10.31 2.34
C LEU A 200 5.52 -9.91 3.75
N LEU A 201 6.11 -8.83 4.28
CA LEU A 201 5.69 -8.29 5.57
C LEU A 201 4.26 -7.75 5.48
N HIS A 202 3.89 -7.12 4.36
CA HIS A 202 2.51 -6.77 4.03
C HIS A 202 2.14 -7.32 2.64
N ALA A 203 1.27 -8.34 2.62
CA ALA A 203 0.90 -9.07 1.41
C ALA A 203 -0.29 -8.45 0.64
N GLN A 204 -0.72 -7.24 0.99
CA GLN A 204 -1.87 -6.57 0.37
C GLN A 204 -1.46 -5.25 -0.30
N ALA A 205 -1.99 -5.03 -1.50
CA ALA A 205 -1.89 -3.78 -2.24
C ALA A 205 -3.27 -3.34 -2.74
N TYR A 206 -3.52 -2.03 -2.73
CA TYR A 206 -4.79 -1.43 -3.15
C TYR A 206 -4.52 -0.32 -4.16
N TYR A 207 -4.67 -0.63 -5.44
CA TYR A 207 -4.35 0.30 -6.53
C TYR A 207 -5.61 0.95 -7.09
N THR A 208 -5.70 2.28 -7.09
CA THR A 208 -6.82 2.97 -7.78
C THR A 208 -6.45 3.24 -9.23
N LEU A 209 -7.11 2.56 -10.18
CA LEU A 209 -6.80 2.63 -11.61
C LEU A 209 -7.70 3.62 -12.33
N ASN A 210 -7.26 4.86 -12.50
CA ASN A 210 -8.02 5.88 -13.23
C ASN A 210 -7.67 5.90 -14.72
N TYR A 211 -6.38 5.76 -15.02
CA TYR A 211 -5.79 5.77 -16.35
C TYR A 211 -4.98 4.49 -16.57
N ILE A 212 -5.10 3.93 -17.77
CA ILE A 212 -4.30 2.78 -18.20
C ILE A 212 -3.24 3.35 -19.15
N PRO A 213 -1.93 3.16 -18.86
CA PRO A 213 -0.87 3.62 -19.75
C PRO A 213 -0.99 2.97 -21.14
N GLU A 214 -0.60 3.70 -22.19
CA GLU A 214 -0.51 3.19 -23.57
C GLU A 214 0.64 2.18 -23.78
#